data_AF-A0A937M817-F1
#
_entry.id   AF-A0A937M817-F1
#
_cell.length_a   1.000
_cell.length_b   1.000
_cell.length_c   1.000
_cell.angle_alpha   90.00
_cell.angle_beta   90.00
_cell.angle_gamma   90.00
#
_symmetry.space_group_name_H-M   'P 1'
#
loop_
_entity.id
_entity.type
_entity.pdbx_description
1 polymer ?
#
loop_
_entity_poly.entity_id
_entity_poly.type
_entity_poly.pdbx_seq_one_letter_code
_entity_poly.pdbx_strand_id
1 'polypeptide(L)'
;MALVAIVILLAILEYQFFSFKVGMARGKYDIKAPAISGHEVFDRYYRVHMNTLEQLIVFIPAILIFAHFGNPTYAAGLGSFYLV
;
A
#
# COMPACT_ATOMS: atom_id res chain seq x y z
N MET A 1 3.67 20.14 -5.36
CA MET A 1 4.17 18.90 -5.99
C MET A 1 5.12 18.11 -5.10
N ALA A 2 6.15 18.73 -4.48
CA ALA A 2 7.08 18.00 -3.60
C ALA A 2 6.38 17.24 -2.45
N LEU A 3 5.45 17.87 -1.73
CA LEU A 3 4.69 17.22 -0.65
C LEU A 3 3.88 16.01 -1.14
N VAL A 4 3.24 16.13 -2.32
CA VAL A 4 2.49 15.03 -2.94
C VAL A 4 3.41 13.87 -3.29
N ALA A 5 4.61 14.15 -3.83
CA ALA A 5 5.59 13.12 -4.12
C ALA A 5 6.07 12.39 -2.86
N ILE A 6 6.27 13.13 -1.75
CA ILE A 6 6.61 12.52 -0.45
C ILE A 6 5.47 11.60 0.04
N VAL A 7 4.22 12.03 -0.05
CA VAL A 7 3.06 11.21 0.34
C VAL A 7 2.98 9.92 -0.50
N ILE A 8 3.15 10.02 -1.82
CA ILE A 8 3.18 8.84 -2.70
C ILE A 8 4.35 7.91 -2.31
N LEU A 9 5.53 8.46 -2.04
CA LEU A 9 6.68 7.66 -1.63
C LEU A 9 6.42 6.92 -0.31
N LEU A 10 5.80 7.59 0.67
CA LEU A 10 5.41 6.97 1.94
C LEU A 10 4.38 5.85 1.73
N ALA A 11 3.39 6.03 0.85
CA ALA A 11 2.39 5.00 0.54
C ALA A 11 3.02 3.77 -0.14
N ILE A 12 4.01 3.99 -1.01
CA ILE A 12 4.77 2.89 -1.63
C ILE A 12 5.62 2.16 -0.58
N LEU A 13 6.26 2.88 0.35
CA LEU A 13 7.03 2.29 1.44
C LEU A 13 6.16 1.49 2.41
N GLU A 14 4.95 1.97 2.71
CA GLU A 14 3.95 1.24 3.48
C GLU A 14 3.55 -0.08 2.79
N TYR A 15 3.22 -0.02 1.50
CA TYR A 15 2.90 -1.22 0.72
C TYR A 15 4.06 -2.22 0.73
N GLN A 16 5.30 -1.75 0.56
CA GLN A 16 6.49 -2.59 0.60
C GLN A 16 6.70 -3.21 1.99
N PHE A 17 6.39 -2.47 3.07
CA PHE A 17 6.41 -3.01 4.43
C PHE A 17 5.41 -4.16 4.61
N PHE A 18 4.18 -4.04 4.09
CA PHE A 18 3.22 -5.14 4.10
C PHE A 18 3.69 -6.34 3.27
N SER A 19 4.36 -6.10 2.13
CA SER A 19 4.97 -7.15 1.31
C SER A 19 6.00 -7.95 2.11
N PHE A 20 6.88 -7.27 2.84
CA PHE A 20 7.83 -7.92 3.73
C PHE A 20 7.14 -8.72 4.85
N LYS A 21 6.06 -8.21 5.44
CA LYS A 21 5.28 -8.94 6.45
C LYS A 21 4.67 -10.23 5.90
N VAL A 22 4.14 -10.20 4.67
CA VAL A 22 3.67 -11.41 3.98
C VAL A 22 4.82 -12.39 3.75
N GLY A 23 5.99 -11.92 3.30
CA GLY A 23 7.18 -12.75 3.11
C GLY A 23 7.66 -13.42 4.40
N MET A 24 7.70 -12.67 5.51
CA MET A 24 7.99 -13.22 6.84
C MET A 24 6.95 -14.24 7.29
N ALA A 25 5.67 -13.98 7.02
CA ALA A 25 4.58 -14.91 7.34
C ALA A 25 4.69 -16.21 6.54
N ARG A 26 5.15 -16.17 5.28
CA ARG A 26 5.43 -17.40 4.50
C ARG A 26 6.43 -18.30 5.22
N GLY A 27 7.54 -17.74 5.69
CA GLY A 27 8.54 -18.50 6.43
C GLY A 27 8.03 -19.00 7.79
N LYS A 28 7.25 -18.16 8.51
CA LYS A 28 6.72 -18.51 9.83
C LYS A 28 5.66 -19.62 9.80
N TYR A 29 4.82 -19.64 8.77
CA TYR A 29 3.70 -20.57 8.63
C TYR A 29 3.94 -21.67 7.57
N ASP A 30 5.20 -21.86 7.13
CA ASP A 30 5.63 -22.82 6.11
C ASP A 30 4.82 -22.81 4.80
N ILE A 31 4.45 -21.61 4.34
CA ILE A 31 3.68 -21.44 3.09
C ILE A 31 4.65 -21.35 1.91
N LYS A 32 4.91 -22.50 1.28
CA LYS A 32 5.80 -22.61 0.11
C LYS A 32 5.19 -21.91 -1.11
N ALA A 33 5.98 -21.07 -1.77
CA ALA A 33 5.59 -20.53 -3.07
C ALA A 33 5.35 -21.68 -4.08
N PRO A 34 4.34 -21.60 -4.97
CA PRO A 34 3.49 -20.45 -5.28
C PRO A 34 2.19 -20.36 -4.46
N ALA A 35 2.02 -21.17 -3.39
CA ALA A 35 0.78 -21.17 -2.62
C ALA A 35 0.49 -19.79 -2.01
N ILE A 36 -0.79 -19.39 -2.02
CA ILE A 36 -1.30 -18.12 -1.50
C ILE A 36 -2.38 -18.32 -0.42
N SER A 37 -2.52 -19.54 0.07
CA SER A 37 -3.36 -19.89 1.21
C SER A 37 -2.77 -21.10 1.93
N GLY A 38 -3.12 -21.29 3.20
CA GLY A 38 -2.78 -22.48 3.96
C GLY A 38 -2.74 -22.28 5.48
N HIS A 39 -2.72 -21.03 5.95
CA HIS A 39 -2.79 -20.73 7.37
C HIS A 39 -3.60 -19.45 7.58
N GLU A 40 -4.62 -19.49 8.43
CA GLU A 40 -5.58 -18.39 8.60
C GLU A 40 -4.92 -17.02 8.86
N VAL A 41 -3.85 -17.00 9.66
CA VAL A 41 -3.09 -15.77 9.90
C VAL A 41 -2.32 -15.30 8.66
N PHE A 42 -1.70 -16.22 7.91
CA PHE A 42 -1.02 -15.88 6.66
C PHE A 42 -2.01 -15.31 5.64
N ASP A 43 -3.17 -15.95 5.49
CA ASP A 43 -4.23 -15.52 4.58
C ASP A 43 -4.68 -14.09 4.91
N ARG A 44 -4.78 -13.73 6.21
CA ARG A 44 -5.06 -12.35 6.65
C ARG A 44 -3.95 -11.37 6.24
N TYR A 45 -2.67 -11.68 6.49
CA TYR A 45 -1.56 -10.82 6.05
C TYR A 45 -1.57 -10.62 4.53
N TYR A 46 -1.79 -11.71 3.78
CA TYR A 46 -1.83 -11.68 2.32
C TYR A 46 -3.00 -10.81 1.82
N ARG A 47 -4.18 -10.91 2.43
CA ARG A 47 -5.36 -10.11 2.06
C ARG A 47 -5.17 -8.63 2.36
N VAL A 48 -4.55 -8.27 3.48
CA VAL A 48 -4.21 -6.86 3.77
C VAL A 48 -3.30 -6.30 2.69
N HIS A 49 -2.21 -7.01 2.37
CA HIS A 49 -1.27 -6.58 1.32
C HIS A 49 -1.93 -6.42 -0.05
N MET A 50 -2.78 -7.38 -0.47
CA MET A 50 -3.49 -7.32 -1.75
C MET A 50 -4.52 -6.19 -1.79
N ASN A 51 -5.30 -6.00 -0.72
CA ASN A 51 -6.25 -4.88 -0.64
C ASN A 51 -5.52 -3.53 -0.73
N THR A 52 -4.36 -3.38 -0.07
CA THR A 52 -3.54 -2.16 -0.19
C THR A 52 -3.04 -1.96 -1.61
N LEU A 53 -2.65 -3.01 -2.33
CA LEU A 53 -2.27 -2.90 -3.76
C LEU A 53 -3.44 -2.40 -4.62
N GLU A 54 -4.63 -2.97 -4.43
CA GLU A 54 -5.83 -2.57 -5.15
C GLU A 54 -6.16 -1.09 -4.91
N GLN A 55 -6.05 -0.63 -3.66
CA GLN A 55 -6.26 0.78 -3.32
C GLN A 55 -5.16 1.69 -3.88
N LEU A 56 -3.89 1.26 -3.85
CA LEU A 56 -2.75 2.04 -4.32
C LEU A 56 -2.85 2.37 -5.82
N ILE A 57 -3.38 1.43 -6.62
CA ILE A 57 -3.63 1.60 -8.06
C ILE A 57 -4.63 2.74 -8.32
N VAL A 58 -5.61 2.94 -7.44
CA VAL A 58 -6.58 4.04 -7.54
C VAL A 58 -6.01 5.33 -6.95
N PHE A 59 -5.35 5.23 -5.80
CA PHE A 59 -4.84 6.36 -5.02
C PHE A 59 -3.80 7.18 -5.78
N ILE A 60 -2.77 6.54 -6.36
CA ILE A 60 -1.66 7.25 -7.02
C ILE A 60 -2.14 8.11 -8.19
N PRO A 61 -2.94 7.60 -9.15
CA PRO A 61 -3.50 8.45 -10.20
C PRO A 61 -4.40 9.55 -9.66
N ALA A 62 -5.26 9.25 -8.68
CA ALA A 62 -6.21 10.22 -8.13
C ALA A 62 -5.51 11.42 -7.48
N ILE A 63 -4.50 11.18 -6.63
CA ILE A 63 -3.76 12.26 -5.98
C ILE A 63 -2.94 13.07 -6.99
N LEU A 64 -2.39 12.44 -8.03
CA LEU A 64 -1.64 13.13 -9.08
C LEU A 64 -2.56 14.02 -9.93
N ILE A 65 -3.73 13.52 -10.34
CA ILE A 65 -4.73 14.29 -11.08
C ILE A 65 -5.19 15.49 -10.25
N PHE A 66 -5.57 15.27 -8.98
CA PHE A 66 -6.02 16.35 -8.11
C PHE A 66 -4.91 17.36 -7.80
N ALA A 67 -3.65 16.91 -7.64
CA ALA A 67 -2.53 17.82 -7.45
C ALA A 67 -2.22 18.64 -8.71
N HIS A 68 -2.38 18.07 -9.90
CA HIS A 68 -2.07 18.74 -11.17
C HIS A 68 -3.13 19.77 -11.56
N PHE A 69 -4.41 19.41 -11.46
CA PHE A 69 -5.51 20.28 -11.87
C PHE A 69 -6.11 21.10 -10.71
N GLY A 70 -5.87 20.69 -9.47
CA GLY A 70 -6.39 21.33 -8.26
C GLY A 70 -5.29 21.98 -7.43
N ASN A 71 -5.26 21.67 -6.14
CA ASN A 71 -4.31 22.27 -5.20
C ASN A 71 -3.38 21.20 -4.61
N PRO A 72 -2.07 21.25 -4.89
CA PRO A 72 -1.10 20.27 -4.37
C PRO A 72 -1.00 20.20 -2.84
N THR A 73 -1.27 21.30 -2.13
CA THR A 73 -1.20 21.33 -0.65
C THR A 73 -2.37 20.57 -0.05
N TYR A 74 -3.59 20.81 -0.55
CA TYR A 74 -4.76 20.02 -0.16
C TYR A 74 -4.65 18.56 -0.61
N ALA A 75 -4.08 18.29 -1.79
CA ALA A 75 -3.80 16.94 -2.26
C ALA A 75 -2.91 16.18 -1.28
N ALA A 76 -1.82 16.80 -0.82
CA ALA A 76 -0.91 16.19 0.16
C ALA A 76 -1.58 15.97 1.52
N GLY A 77 -2.36 16.95 2.01
CA GLY A 77 -3.06 16.83 3.29
C GLY A 77 -4.16 15.75 3.29
N LEU A 78 -4.92 15.63 2.19
CA LEU A 78 -5.88 14.54 2.04
C LEU A 78 -5.19 13.20 1.84
N GLY A 79 -4.10 13.18 1.06
CA GLY A 79 -3.32 11.99 0.80
C GLY A 79 -2.65 11.41 2.05
N SER A 80 -2.30 12.22 3.05
CA SER A 80 -1.73 11.68 4.29
C SER A 80 -2.71 10.83 5.10
N PHE A 81 -4.04 11.01 4.92
CA PHE A 81 -5.04 10.14 5.56
C PHE A 81 -5.04 8.73 5.00
N TYR A 82 -4.50 8.52 3.79
CA TYR A 82 -4.35 7.18 3.22
C TYR A 82 -3.35 6.32 4.02
N LEU A 83 -2.37 6.97 4.68
CA LEU A 83 -1.27 6.30 5.40
C LEU A 83 -1.64 5.83 6.82
N VAL A 84 -2.87 6.07 7.26
CA VAL A 84 -3.37 5.80 8.62
C VAL A 84 -4.53 4.82 8.56
#